data_AF-A0A2D9FRF8-F1
#
_entry.id   AF-A0A2D9FRF8-F1
#
_cell.length_a   1.000
_cell.length_b   1.000
_cell.length_c   1.000
_cell.angle_alpha   90.00
_cell.angle_beta   90.00
_cell.angle_gamma   90.00
#
_symmetry.space_group_name_H-M   'P 1'
#
loop_
_entity.id
_entity.type
_entity.pdbx_description
1 polymer ?
#
loop_
_entity_poly.entity_id
_entity_poly.type
_entity_poly.pdbx_seq_one_letter_code
_entity_poly.pdbx_strand_id
1 'polypeptide(L)'
;MSELTESNYKRISIINWLLTVPMMVLFAWPYFYGAGLLGLDVFVRYAGAFIFAVPFMLTILHGHVTMALGSVHRHHYYDWMNNDKPLTYGLFFHPNFVKTRFRLILLMVSLLILPVGYLLGI
;
A
#
# COMPACT_ATOMS: atom_id res chain seq x y z
N MET A 1 -14.90 6.79 -28.76
CA MET A 1 -14.45 7.63 -27.63
C MET A 1 -13.33 6.88 -26.94
N SER A 2 -12.09 7.38 -27.01
CA SER A 2 -10.93 6.68 -26.44
C SER A 2 -10.91 6.90 -24.93
N GLU A 3 -11.33 5.90 -24.15
CA GLU A 3 -11.20 5.89 -22.68
C GLU A 3 -9.72 5.94 -22.23
N LEU A 4 -8.79 5.73 -23.17
CA LEU A 4 -7.33 5.73 -23.05
C LEU A 4 -6.73 7.14 -23.29
N THR A 5 -7.25 8.16 -22.62
CA THR A 5 -6.65 9.50 -22.67
C THR A 5 -5.76 9.73 -21.45
N GLU A 6 -4.58 10.35 -21.62
CA GLU A 6 -3.65 10.68 -20.53
C GLU A 6 -4.32 11.46 -19.36
N SER A 7 -5.38 12.22 -19.66
CA SER A 7 -6.18 12.93 -18.66
C SER A 7 -6.89 11.97 -17.68
N ASN A 8 -7.35 10.80 -18.14
CA ASN A 8 -7.96 9.78 -17.30
C ASN A 8 -6.92 9.12 -16.40
N TYR A 9 -5.72 8.84 -16.93
CA TYR A 9 -4.62 8.29 -16.14
C TYR A 9 -4.19 9.23 -15.00
N LYS A 10 -4.10 10.53 -15.28
CA LYS A 10 -3.83 11.54 -14.23
C LYS A 10 -4.90 11.54 -13.14
N ARG A 11 -6.19 11.50 -13.52
CA ARG A 11 -7.30 11.46 -12.56
C ARG A 11 -7.23 10.24 -11.66
N ILE A 12 -7.03 9.05 -12.23
CA ILE A 12 -6.92 7.80 -11.47
C ILE A 12 -5.72 7.85 -10.52
N SER A 13 -4.58 8.36 -10.97
CA SER A 13 -3.39 8.47 -10.13
C SER A 13 -3.58 9.46 -8.96
N ILE A 14 -4.25 10.59 -9.19
CA ILE A 14 -4.58 11.57 -8.13
C ILE A 14 -5.52 10.95 -7.11
N ILE A 15 -6.57 10.25 -7.55
CA ILE A 15 -7.52 9.57 -6.65
C ILE A 15 -6.77 8.52 -5.82
N ASN A 16 -5.91 7.72 -6.45
CA ASN A 16 -5.09 6.75 -5.74
C ASN A 16 -4.18 7.40 -4.69
N TRP A 17 -3.54 8.52 -5.02
CA TRP A 17 -2.75 9.29 -4.05
C TRP A 17 -3.60 9.79 -2.90
N LEU A 18 -4.79 10.32 -3.18
CA LEU A 18 -5.72 10.80 -2.14
C LEU A 18 -6.21 9.67 -1.25
N LEU A 19 -6.37 8.46 -1.80
CA LEU A 19 -6.74 7.25 -1.06
C LEU A 19 -5.62 6.68 -0.17
N THR A 20 -4.34 6.99 -0.43
CA THR A 20 -3.22 6.47 0.41
C THR A 20 -3.37 6.85 1.87
N VAL A 21 -3.59 8.15 2.15
CA VAL A 21 -3.70 8.71 3.51
C VAL A 21 -4.82 8.08 4.33
N PRO A 22 -6.10 8.05 3.89
CA PRO A 22 -7.16 7.44 4.67
C PRO A 22 -6.96 5.93 4.85
N MET A 23 -6.41 5.22 3.85
CA MET A 23 -6.12 3.79 3.98
C MET A 23 -5.03 3.53 5.04
N MET A 24 -3.98 4.33 5.07
CA MET A 24 -2.93 4.21 6.09
C MET A 24 -3.51 4.35 7.50
N VAL A 25 -4.36 5.34 7.75
CA VAL A 25 -5.02 5.53 9.05
C VAL A 25 -5.95 4.35 9.37
N LEU A 26 -6.75 3.91 8.40
CA LEU A 26 -7.74 2.85 8.57
C LEU A 26 -7.12 1.46 8.80
N PHE A 27 -5.90 1.20 8.32
CA PHE A 27 -5.23 -0.08 8.56
C PHE A 27 -4.19 -0.04 9.68
N ALA A 28 -3.71 1.14 10.08
CA ALA A 28 -2.74 1.24 11.18
C ALA A 28 -3.37 0.96 12.56
N TRP A 29 -4.62 1.39 12.78
CA TRP A 29 -5.24 1.31 14.11
C TRP A 29 -5.39 -0.10 14.71
N PRO A 30 -5.73 -1.19 13.99
CA PRO A 30 -5.94 -2.50 14.61
C PRO A 30 -4.62 -3.05 15.15
N TYR A 31 -3.53 -2.84 14.40
CA TYR A 31 -2.20 -3.23 14.82
C TYR A 31 -1.73 -2.40 16.02
N PHE A 32 -1.89 -1.07 15.97
CA PHE A 32 -1.49 -0.18 17.07
C PHE A 32 -2.22 -0.50 18.38
N TYR A 33 -3.51 -0.85 18.28
CA TYR A 33 -4.31 -1.27 19.43
C TYR A 33 -3.91 -2.65 19.94
N GLY A 34 -3.77 -3.65 19.05
CA GLY A 34 -3.35 -5.00 19.42
C GLY A 34 -1.96 -5.04 20.06
N ALA A 35 -1.01 -4.28 19.50
CA ALA A 35 0.32 -4.14 20.06
C ALA A 35 0.32 -3.41 21.43
N GLY A 36 -0.66 -2.52 21.66
CA GLY A 36 -0.86 -1.88 22.95
C GLY A 36 -1.37 -2.83 24.03
N LEU A 37 -2.25 -3.76 23.67
CA LEU A 37 -2.73 -4.78 24.60
C LEU A 37 -1.62 -5.74 25.04
N LEU A 38 -0.60 -5.93 24.20
CA LEU A 38 0.59 -6.74 24.51
C LEU A 38 1.64 -5.98 25.34
N GLY A 39 1.43 -4.70 25.64
CA GLY A 39 2.36 -3.90 26.42
C GLY A 39 3.62 -3.47 25.67
N LEU A 40 3.60 -3.49 24.34
CA LEU A 40 4.74 -3.09 23.51
C LEU A 40 5.00 -1.57 23.60
N ASP A 41 6.25 -1.19 23.43
CA ASP A 41 6.77 0.17 23.40
C ASP A 41 6.12 0.97 22.27
N VAL A 42 5.93 2.26 22.55
CA VAL A 42 5.25 3.19 21.64
C VAL A 42 5.93 3.23 20.28
N PHE A 43 7.27 3.16 20.22
CA PHE A 43 8.00 3.15 18.95
C PHE A 43 7.70 1.90 18.12
N VAL A 44 7.74 0.72 18.73
CA VAL A 44 7.45 -0.57 18.07
C VAL A 44 6.00 -0.61 17.60
N ARG A 45 5.08 -0.06 18.37
CA ARG A 45 3.66 0.07 18.02
C ARG A 45 3.45 0.91 16.77
N TYR A 46 4.06 2.09 16.68
CA TYR A 46 3.95 2.95 15.51
C TYR A 46 4.64 2.35 14.28
N ALA A 47 5.85 1.82 14.45
CA ALA A 47 6.61 1.21 13.35
C ALA A 47 5.89 -0.03 12.79
N GLY A 48 5.42 -0.92 13.66
CA GLY A 48 4.67 -2.10 13.25
C GLY A 48 3.32 -1.75 12.63
N ALA A 49 2.61 -0.76 13.16
CA ALA A 49 1.35 -0.30 12.58
C ALA A 49 1.52 0.28 11.17
N PHE A 50 2.61 1.03 10.95
CA PHE A 50 2.96 1.53 9.62
C PHE A 50 3.26 0.38 8.65
N ILE A 51 4.13 -0.56 9.05
CA ILE A 51 4.50 -1.72 8.21
C ILE A 51 3.29 -2.61 7.91
N PHE A 52 2.37 -2.76 8.87
CA PHE A 52 1.12 -3.50 8.71
C PHE A 52 0.15 -2.80 7.75
N ALA A 53 0.02 -1.47 7.81
CA ALA A 53 -0.92 -0.72 6.99
C ALA A 53 -0.53 -0.67 5.49
N VAL A 54 0.76 -0.59 5.19
CA VAL A 54 1.31 -0.49 3.82
C VAL A 54 0.81 -1.60 2.87
N PRO A 55 0.88 -2.90 3.19
CA PRO A 55 0.43 -3.96 2.27
C PRO A 55 -1.09 -3.92 2.01
N PHE A 56 -1.90 -3.51 2.98
CA PHE A 56 -3.35 -3.34 2.78
C PHE A 56 -3.66 -2.13 1.90
N MET A 57 -3.01 -0.99 2.17
CA MET A 57 -3.09 0.19 1.30
C MET A 57 -2.75 -0.18 -0.14
N LEU A 58 -1.61 -0.83 -0.37
CA LEU A 58 -1.18 -1.25 -1.71
C LEU A 58 -2.17 -2.23 -2.36
N THR A 59 -2.80 -3.10 -1.58
CA THR A 59 -3.82 -4.05 -2.08
C THR A 59 -5.06 -3.33 -2.57
N ILE A 60 -5.57 -2.36 -1.81
CA ILE A 60 -6.74 -1.58 -2.22
C ILE A 60 -6.41 -0.68 -3.40
N LEU A 61 -5.26 0.00 -3.40
CA LEU A 61 -4.83 0.82 -4.54
C LEU A 61 -4.70 0.00 -5.81
N HIS A 62 -4.09 -1.19 -5.71
CA HIS A 62 -4.02 -2.10 -6.83
C HIS A 62 -5.43 -2.49 -7.29
N GLY A 63 -6.29 -2.95 -6.37
CA GLY A 63 -7.68 -3.32 -6.66
C GLY A 63 -8.47 -2.20 -7.35
N HIS A 64 -8.37 -0.98 -6.86
CA HIS A 64 -9.01 0.19 -7.45
C HIS A 64 -8.56 0.42 -8.90
N VAL A 65 -7.25 0.39 -9.17
CA VAL A 65 -6.71 0.50 -10.53
C VAL A 65 -7.20 -0.64 -11.43
N THR A 66 -7.26 -1.87 -10.90
CA THR A 66 -7.73 -3.03 -11.67
C THR A 66 -9.20 -2.90 -12.07
N MET A 67 -10.04 -2.33 -11.21
CA MET A 67 -11.46 -2.11 -11.45
C MET A 67 -11.70 -0.90 -12.36
N ALA A 68 -10.91 0.17 -12.21
CA ALA A 68 -11.07 1.40 -12.97
C ALA A 68 -10.62 1.30 -14.44
N LEU A 69 -9.63 0.45 -14.76
CA LEU A 69 -9.05 0.34 -16.11
C LEU A 69 -9.29 -1.03 -16.79
N GLY A 70 -9.69 -2.05 -16.03
CA GLY A 70 -9.76 -3.43 -16.53
C GLY A 70 -8.39 -4.09 -16.72
N SER A 71 -8.37 -5.40 -16.95
CA SER A 71 -7.11 -6.18 -17.09
C SER A 71 -6.30 -5.79 -18.33
N VAL A 72 -6.97 -5.45 -19.43
CA VAL A 72 -6.34 -5.20 -20.74
C VAL A 72 -5.59 -3.87 -20.79
N HIS A 73 -6.14 -2.81 -20.18
CA HIS A 73 -5.53 -1.47 -20.23
C HIS A 73 -4.54 -1.19 -19.10
N ARG A 74 -4.40 -2.12 -18.14
CA ARG A 74 -3.51 -1.99 -16.99
C ARG A 74 -2.03 -1.88 -17.42
N HIS A 75 -1.65 -2.60 -18.47
CA HIS A 75 -0.29 -2.57 -19.00
C HIS A 75 0.07 -1.17 -19.55
N HIS A 76 -0.81 -0.55 -20.34
CA HIS A 76 -0.59 0.80 -20.85
C HIS A 76 -0.49 1.85 -19.73
N TYR A 77 -1.28 1.71 -18.67
CA TYR A 77 -1.21 2.60 -17.50
C TYR A 77 0.09 2.42 -16.70
N TYR A 78 0.56 1.18 -16.53
CA TYR A 78 1.85 0.93 -15.87
C TYR A 78 3.05 1.35 -16.71
N ASP A 79 2.99 1.20 -18.03
CA ASP A 79 4.04 1.68 -18.94
C ASP A 79 4.12 3.21 -18.93
N TRP A 80 2.97 3.91 -18.95
CA TRP A 80 2.92 5.36 -18.81
C TRP A 80 3.47 5.84 -17.45
N MET A 81 3.14 5.16 -16.35
CA MET A 81 3.67 5.53 -15.03
C MET A 81 5.18 5.26 -14.88
N ASN A 82 5.69 4.14 -15.42
CA ASN A 82 7.10 3.79 -15.27
C ASN A 82 8.01 4.56 -16.24
N ASN A 83 7.57 4.78 -17.49
CA ASN A 83 8.41 5.41 -18.52
C ASN A 83 8.30 6.93 -18.54
N ASP A 84 7.09 7.50 -18.39
CA ASP A 84 6.91 8.95 -18.56
C ASP A 84 7.09 9.73 -17.27
N LYS A 85 6.63 9.21 -16.10
CA LYS A 85 6.64 9.94 -14.81
C LYS A 85 6.87 9.06 -13.57
N PRO A 86 8.03 8.40 -13.45
CA PRO A 86 8.32 7.44 -12.39
C PRO A 86 8.30 8.06 -10.98
N LEU A 87 8.77 9.30 -10.81
CA LEU A 87 8.93 9.92 -9.50
C LEU A 87 7.68 10.64 -8.98
N THR A 88 6.76 11.04 -9.87
CA THR A 88 5.56 11.83 -9.48
C THR A 88 4.32 10.96 -9.35
N TYR A 89 4.12 10.03 -10.29
CA TYR A 89 2.94 9.17 -10.33
C TYR A 89 3.28 7.69 -10.10
N GLY A 90 4.51 7.27 -10.36
CA GLY A 90 4.97 5.88 -10.25
C GLY A 90 5.47 5.43 -8.86
N LEU A 91 5.66 6.34 -7.89
CA LEU A 91 6.36 6.04 -6.63
C LEU A 91 5.70 4.90 -5.81
N PHE A 92 4.37 4.86 -5.76
CA PHE A 92 3.60 3.77 -5.12
C PHE A 92 3.23 2.62 -6.07
N PHE A 93 3.46 2.78 -7.36
CA PHE A 93 3.05 1.85 -8.42
C PHE A 93 4.23 1.16 -9.12
N HIS A 94 5.43 1.23 -8.54
CA HIS A 94 6.56 0.46 -9.03
C HIS A 94 6.17 -1.03 -9.09
N PRO A 95 6.49 -1.77 -10.16
CA PRO A 95 6.06 -3.16 -10.36
C PRO A 95 6.43 -4.12 -9.21
N ASN A 96 7.34 -3.72 -8.31
CA ASN A 96 7.67 -4.48 -7.11
C ASN A 96 6.63 -4.33 -5.99
N PHE A 97 5.99 -3.16 -5.84
CA PHE A 97 4.91 -2.95 -4.84
C PHE A 97 3.59 -3.65 -5.24
N VAL A 98 3.40 -3.89 -6.53
CA VAL A 98 2.23 -4.59 -7.07
C VAL A 98 2.29 -6.11 -6.86
N LYS A 99 3.50 -6.68 -6.78
CA LYS A 99 3.71 -8.12 -6.58
C LYS A 99 3.05 -8.59 -5.28
N THR A 100 2.16 -9.57 -5.40
CA THR A 100 1.47 -10.18 -4.25
C THR A 100 2.46 -10.76 -3.23
N ARG A 101 3.59 -11.30 -3.71
CA ARG A 101 4.67 -11.81 -2.86
C ARG A 101 5.25 -10.74 -1.94
N PHE A 102 5.48 -9.52 -2.44
CA PHE A 102 6.04 -8.42 -1.65
C PHE A 102 5.06 -7.98 -0.55
N ARG A 103 3.78 -7.83 -0.90
CA ARG A 103 2.72 -7.50 0.07
C ARG A 103 2.57 -8.56 1.17
N LEU A 104 2.64 -9.83 0.80
CA LEU A 104 2.59 -10.94 1.76
C LEU A 104 3.82 -10.97 2.67
N ILE A 105 5.02 -10.72 2.14
CA ILE A 105 6.25 -10.66 2.96
C ILE A 105 6.13 -9.54 3.99
N LEU A 106 5.71 -8.33 3.59
CA LEU A 106 5.49 -7.21 4.52
C LEU A 106 4.47 -7.54 5.61
N LEU A 107 3.36 -8.17 5.23
CA LEU A 107 2.34 -8.60 6.19
C LEU A 107 2.90 -9.63 7.18
N MET A 108 3.63 -10.63 6.69
CA MET A 108 4.27 -11.65 7.54
C MET A 108 5.32 -11.03 8.47
N VAL A 109 6.12 -10.07 7.98
CA VAL A 109 7.07 -9.33 8.82
C VAL A 109 6.34 -8.57 9.92
N SER A 110 5.25 -7.86 9.61
CA SER A 110 4.48 -7.16 10.64
C SER A 110 3.90 -8.12 11.69
N LEU A 111 3.39 -9.28 11.27
CA LEU A 111 2.88 -10.29 12.18
C LEU A 111 3.97 -10.91 13.06
N LEU A 112 5.20 -11.04 12.55
CA LEU A 112 6.35 -11.53 13.31
C LEU A 112 6.89 -10.50 14.32
N ILE A 113 6.71 -9.20 14.06
CA ILE A 113 7.13 -8.14 15.01
C ILE A 113 6.34 -8.25 16.33
N LEU A 114 5.07 -8.66 16.31
CA LEU A 114 4.26 -8.80 17.53
C LEU A 114 4.82 -9.84 18.53
N PRO A 115 5.03 -11.12 18.16
CA PRO A 115 5.59 -12.11 19.08
C PRO A 115 7.06 -11.83 19.41
N VAL A 116 7.84 -11.26 18.48
CA VAL A 116 9.24 -10.91 18.75
C VAL A 116 9.34 -9.76 19.75
N GLY A 117 8.55 -8.69 19.58
CA GLY A 117 8.50 -7.59 20.55
C GLY A 117 8.05 -8.09 21.93
N TYR A 118 7.01 -8.94 21.96
CA TYR A 118 6.53 -9.54 23.19
C TYR A 118 7.61 -10.38 23.90
N LEU A 119 8.34 -11.22 23.16
CA LEU A 119 9.42 -12.05 23.72
C LEU A 119 10.63 -11.24 24.18
N LEU A 120 10.94 -10.13 23.51
CA LEU A 120 12.04 -9.24 23.88
C LEU A 120 11.67 -8.28 25.01
N GLY A 121 10.39 -8.20 25.38
CA GLY A 121 9.90 -7.27 26.39
C GLY A 121 10.03 -5.79 25.96
N ILE A 122 10.01 -5.54 24.65
CA ILE A 122 10.09 -4.21 24.03
C ILE A 122 8.83 -3.98 23.22
#